data_AF-A0A7J4V1F2-F1
#
_entry.id   AF-A0A7J4V1F2-F1
#
_cell.length_a   1.000
_cell.length_b   1.000
_cell.length_c   1.000
_cell.angle_alpha   90.00
_cell.angle_beta   90.00
_cell.angle_gamma   90.00
#
_symmetry.space_group_name_H-M   'P 1'
#
loop_
_entity.id
_entity.type
_entity.pdbx_description
1 polymer ?
#
loop_
_entity_poly.entity_id
_entity_poly.type
_entity_poly.pdbx_seq_one_letter_code
_entity_poly.pdbx_strand_id
1 'polypeptide(L)'
;EFVREGKALAIGEVGRPHFPVSQMLLDASNEIMSYAMGLGKELGCAVVLHTESATPGSMLELAEMADRVGLPRWRLVKHYCPPLVLEEENHGLMPSVLAGKDAVREALGKGTRFMMETDFLDDPRRPGAV
;
A
#
# COMPACT_ATOMS: atom_id res chain seq x y z
N GLU A 1 -13.11 8.31 -12.83
CA GLU A 1 -13.21 9.49 -13.74
C GLU A 1 -12.01 10.41 -13.60
N PHE A 2 -11.69 10.90 -12.39
CA PHE A 2 -10.53 11.77 -12.15
C PHE A 2 -9.19 11.28 -12.74
N VAL A 3 -8.88 9.98 -12.64
CA VAL A 3 -7.66 9.41 -13.25
C VAL A 3 -7.68 9.53 -14.78
N ARG A 4 -8.82 9.25 -15.43
CA ARG A 4 -8.98 9.38 -16.90
C ARG A 4 -8.83 10.83 -17.36
N GLU A 5 -9.27 11.77 -16.53
CA GLU A 5 -9.18 13.21 -16.78
C GLU A 5 -7.82 13.81 -16.39
N GLY A 6 -6.87 12.99 -15.89
CA GLY A 6 -5.56 13.47 -15.42
C GLY A 6 -5.61 14.30 -14.13
N LYS A 7 -6.73 14.28 -13.41
CA LYS A 7 -6.92 15.00 -12.13
C LYS A 7 -6.49 14.19 -10.91
N ALA A 8 -6.24 12.89 -11.07
CA ALA A 8 -5.74 11.99 -10.03
C ALA A 8 -4.67 11.05 -10.58
N LEU A 9 -3.71 10.66 -9.73
CA LEU A 9 -2.57 9.80 -10.09
C LEU A 9 -2.73 8.35 -9.65
N ALA A 10 -3.66 8.07 -8.74
CA ALA A 10 -3.82 6.76 -8.11
C ALA A 10 -5.28 6.50 -7.70
N ILE A 11 -5.59 5.23 -7.47
CA ILE A 11 -6.79 4.76 -6.76
C ILE A 11 -6.38 4.48 -5.32
N GLY A 12 -7.08 5.07 -4.37
CA GLY A 12 -6.86 4.82 -2.96
C GLY A 12 -7.77 5.67 -2.05
N GLU A 13 -7.81 5.40 -0.75
CA GLU A 13 -7.26 4.17 -0.15
C GLU A 13 -8.24 3.00 -0.30
N VAL A 14 -7.71 1.83 -0.61
CA VAL A 14 -8.47 0.58 -0.70
C VAL A 14 -7.75 -0.50 0.09
N GLY A 15 -8.47 -1.43 0.70
CA GLY A 15 -7.87 -2.15 1.81
C GLY A 15 -8.66 -3.29 2.38
N ARG A 16 -8.09 -3.87 3.46
CA ARG A 16 -8.75 -4.85 4.32
C ARG A 16 -8.54 -4.52 5.79
N PRO A 17 -9.50 -4.86 6.68
CA PRO A 17 -9.37 -4.59 8.11
C PRO A 17 -8.13 -5.23 8.71
N HIS A 18 -7.43 -4.47 9.55
CA HIS A 18 -6.30 -4.95 10.35
C HIS A 18 -6.71 -5.27 11.81
N PHE A 19 -8.00 -5.54 12.02
CA PHE A 19 -8.60 -5.94 13.30
C PHE A 19 -9.52 -7.14 13.07
N PRO A 20 -9.86 -7.92 14.12
CA PRO A 20 -10.65 -9.14 13.95
C PRO A 20 -12.02 -8.86 13.31
N VAL A 21 -12.28 -9.51 12.19
CA VAL A 21 -13.57 -9.52 11.47
C VAL A 21 -13.87 -10.94 10.99
N SER A 22 -15.08 -11.18 10.48
CA SER A 22 -15.43 -12.49 9.91
C SER A 22 -14.67 -12.75 8.60
N GLN A 23 -14.47 -14.03 8.27
CA GLN A 23 -13.83 -14.42 7.01
C GLN A 23 -14.56 -13.83 5.79
N MET A 24 -15.90 -13.83 5.81
CA MET A 24 -16.73 -13.22 4.77
C MET A 24 -16.38 -11.74 4.52
N LEU A 25 -16.07 -10.97 5.57
CA LEU A 25 -15.70 -9.56 5.42
C LEU A 25 -14.27 -9.40 4.88
N LEU A 26 -13.34 -10.27 5.28
CA LEU A 26 -11.99 -10.30 4.70
C LEU A 26 -12.04 -10.64 3.22
N ASP A 27 -12.81 -11.65 2.83
CA ASP A 27 -12.96 -12.07 1.44
C ASP A 27 -13.56 -10.95 0.59
N ALA A 28 -14.64 -10.32 1.07
CA ALA A 28 -15.24 -9.16 0.40
C ALA A 28 -14.25 -7.99 0.25
N SER A 29 -13.42 -7.73 1.27
CA SER A 29 -12.37 -6.71 1.21
C SER A 29 -11.32 -7.05 0.15
N ASN A 30 -10.88 -8.32 0.11
CA ASN A 30 -9.91 -8.81 -0.88
C ASN A 30 -10.46 -8.76 -2.33
N GLU A 31 -11.76 -9.01 -2.52
CA GLU A 31 -12.43 -8.83 -3.81
C GLU A 31 -12.42 -7.37 -4.26
N ILE A 32 -12.75 -6.42 -3.37
CA ILE A 32 -12.72 -4.98 -3.66
C ILE A 32 -11.28 -4.54 -3.97
N MET A 33 -10.28 -4.99 -3.20
CA MET A 33 -8.87 -4.70 -3.50
C MET A 33 -8.49 -5.22 -4.90
N SER A 34 -8.86 -6.45 -5.23
CA SER A 34 -8.58 -7.05 -6.54
C SER A 34 -9.25 -6.27 -7.69
N TYR A 35 -10.49 -5.82 -7.48
CA TYR A 35 -11.20 -4.96 -8.43
C TYR A 35 -10.48 -3.61 -8.63
N ALA A 36 -10.04 -2.97 -7.54
CA ALA A 36 -9.27 -1.73 -7.63
C ALA A 36 -7.93 -1.91 -8.35
N MET A 37 -7.24 -3.04 -8.15
CA MET A 37 -6.05 -3.40 -8.93
C MET A 37 -6.35 -3.54 -10.43
N GLY A 38 -7.51 -4.11 -10.77
CA GLY A 38 -7.98 -4.24 -12.16
C GLY A 38 -8.21 -2.89 -12.81
N LEU A 39 -8.90 -1.98 -12.12
CA LEU A 39 -9.05 -0.60 -12.56
C LEU A 39 -7.71 0.13 -12.66
N GLY A 40 -6.80 -0.09 -11.71
CA GLY A 40 -5.45 0.48 -11.72
C GLY A 40 -4.66 0.10 -12.97
N LYS A 41 -4.76 -1.17 -13.37
CA LYS A 41 -4.19 -1.70 -14.61
C LYS A 41 -4.83 -1.05 -15.84
N GLU A 42 -6.16 -1.06 -15.95
CA GLU A 42 -6.89 -0.50 -17.10
C GLU A 42 -6.59 0.98 -17.31
N LEU A 43 -6.52 1.74 -16.22
CA LEU A 43 -6.29 3.19 -16.24
C LEU A 43 -4.82 3.56 -16.32
N GLY A 44 -3.92 2.59 -16.15
CA GLY A 44 -2.50 2.88 -16.06
C GLY A 44 -2.20 3.85 -14.91
N CYS A 45 -2.72 3.59 -13.70
CA CYS A 45 -2.39 4.35 -12.49
C CYS A 45 -1.91 3.45 -11.34
N ALA A 46 -1.47 4.05 -10.22
CA ALA A 46 -1.08 3.33 -9.01
C ALA A 46 -2.31 2.95 -8.16
N VAL A 47 -2.16 1.96 -7.28
CA VAL A 47 -3.16 1.58 -6.28
C VAL A 47 -2.51 1.65 -4.90
N VAL A 48 -3.11 2.41 -3.98
CA VAL A 48 -2.60 2.64 -2.62
C VAL A 48 -3.40 1.80 -1.63
N LEU A 49 -2.70 0.91 -0.92
CA LEU A 49 -3.29 -0.11 -0.07
C LEU A 49 -3.26 0.24 1.42
N HIS A 50 -4.43 0.24 2.05
CA HIS A 50 -4.59 0.27 3.50
C HIS A 50 -4.88 -1.13 4.03
N THR A 51 -3.88 -1.78 4.62
CA THR A 51 -4.00 -3.16 5.12
C THR A 51 -3.24 -3.27 6.44
N GLU A 52 -3.22 -4.45 7.04
CA GLU A 52 -2.39 -4.73 8.22
C GLU A 52 -0.92 -4.30 8.06
N SER A 53 -0.23 -4.18 9.20
CA SER A 53 1.20 -3.87 9.22
C SER A 53 1.95 -4.86 8.34
N ALA A 54 2.70 -4.33 7.38
CA ALA A 54 3.31 -5.17 6.37
C ALA A 54 4.36 -6.10 6.98
N THR A 55 4.37 -7.34 6.51
CA THR A 55 5.43 -8.33 6.71
C THR A 55 5.88 -8.81 5.33
N PRO A 56 7.06 -9.42 5.16
CA PRO A 56 7.44 -10.03 3.89
C PRO A 56 6.36 -11.00 3.36
N GLY A 57 5.74 -11.79 4.25
CA GLY A 57 4.65 -12.70 3.87
C GLY A 57 3.40 -11.99 3.34
N SER A 58 2.95 -10.91 3.99
CA SER A 58 1.81 -10.14 3.49
C SER A 58 2.15 -9.38 2.21
N MET A 59 3.39 -8.88 2.06
CA MET A 59 3.85 -8.25 0.82
C MET A 59 3.86 -9.23 -0.35
N LEU A 60 4.25 -10.50 -0.11
CA LEU A 60 4.17 -11.56 -1.10
C LEU A 60 2.72 -11.85 -1.51
N GLU A 61 1.82 -12.00 -0.54
CA GLU A 61 0.39 -12.23 -0.80
C GLU A 61 -0.21 -11.13 -1.69
N LEU A 62 0.10 -9.86 -1.38
CA LEU A 62 -0.33 -8.70 -2.14
C LEU A 62 0.31 -8.65 -3.55
N ALA A 63 1.58 -9.05 -3.66
CA ALA A 63 2.26 -9.18 -4.97
C ALA A 63 1.55 -10.21 -5.85
N GLU A 64 1.20 -11.37 -5.30
CA GLU A 64 0.48 -12.41 -6.03
C GLU A 64 -0.94 -11.96 -6.42
N MET A 65 -1.62 -11.16 -5.59
CA MET A 65 -2.89 -10.51 -5.98
C MET A 65 -2.71 -9.62 -7.21
N ALA A 66 -1.67 -8.77 -7.21
CA ALA A 66 -1.36 -7.90 -8.33
C ALA A 66 -1.07 -8.70 -9.60
N ASP A 67 -0.30 -9.78 -9.49
CA ASP A 67 0.05 -10.66 -10.62
C ASP A 67 -1.18 -11.33 -11.23
N ARG A 68 -2.11 -11.83 -10.40
CA ARG A 68 -3.35 -12.48 -10.86
C ARG A 68 -4.20 -11.53 -11.71
N VAL A 69 -4.23 -10.25 -11.36
CA VAL A 69 -4.97 -9.21 -12.10
C VAL A 69 -4.15 -8.63 -13.26
N GLY A 70 -2.82 -8.77 -13.20
CA GLY A 70 -1.86 -8.23 -14.16
C GLY A 70 -1.53 -6.75 -13.94
N LEU A 71 -1.66 -6.25 -12.71
CA LEU A 71 -1.14 -4.94 -12.32
C LEU A 71 0.37 -5.08 -12.08
N PRO A 72 1.24 -4.27 -12.71
CA PRO A 72 2.67 -4.31 -12.41
C PRO A 72 2.92 -4.04 -10.92
N ARG A 73 3.63 -4.95 -10.22
CA ARG A 73 3.81 -4.91 -8.76
C ARG A 73 4.29 -3.55 -8.23
N TRP A 74 5.16 -2.86 -8.98
CA TRP A 74 5.68 -1.53 -8.61
C TRP A 74 4.63 -0.42 -8.60
N ARG A 75 3.43 -0.64 -9.15
CA ARG A 75 2.28 0.26 -9.07
C ARG A 75 1.38 0.02 -7.87
N LEU A 76 1.63 -1.06 -7.14
CA LEU A 76 0.94 -1.36 -5.90
C LEU A 76 1.74 -0.78 -4.74
N VAL A 77 1.18 0.26 -4.13
CA VAL A 77 1.79 0.99 -3.02
C VAL A 77 1.25 0.42 -1.71
N LYS A 78 2.14 -0.05 -0.83
CA LYS A 78 1.76 -0.37 0.54
C LYS A 78 1.90 0.90 1.39
N HIS A 79 0.77 1.50 1.73
CA HIS A 79 0.68 2.57 2.72
C HIS A 79 0.94 2.01 4.13
N TYR A 80 1.47 2.85 5.01
CA TYR A 80 1.89 2.50 6.37
C TYR A 80 2.85 1.30 6.35
N CYS A 81 3.85 1.34 5.48
CA CYS A 81 4.82 0.26 5.36
C CYS A 81 5.95 0.45 6.39
N PRO A 82 6.32 -0.58 7.16
CA PRO A 82 7.63 -0.62 7.80
C PRO A 82 8.75 -0.48 6.76
N PRO A 83 10.03 -0.32 7.18
CA PRO A 83 11.18 -0.19 6.28
C PRO A 83 11.53 -1.46 5.46
N LEU A 84 10.56 -2.07 4.77
CA LEU A 84 10.69 -3.25 3.91
C LEU A 84 11.11 -2.81 2.50
N VAL A 85 12.39 -2.48 2.32
CA VAL A 85 12.92 -1.87 1.09
C VAL A 85 13.57 -2.88 0.16
N LEU A 86 14.08 -3.99 0.69
CA LEU A 86 14.75 -5.02 -0.11
C LEU A 86 13.73 -5.79 -0.96
N GLU A 87 14.16 -6.32 -2.11
CA GLU A 87 13.27 -7.01 -3.05
C GLU A 87 12.69 -8.30 -2.44
N GLU A 88 13.47 -9.00 -1.63
CA GLU A 88 13.04 -10.16 -0.84
C GLU A 88 12.06 -9.80 0.30
N GLU A 89 11.94 -8.52 0.68
CA GLU A 89 11.01 -8.04 1.69
C GLU A 89 9.70 -7.53 1.08
N ASN A 90 9.79 -6.76 -0.02
CA ASN A 90 8.62 -6.11 -0.63
C ASN A 90 8.08 -6.82 -1.87
N HIS A 91 8.80 -7.81 -2.40
CA HIS A 91 8.40 -8.60 -3.57
C HIS A 91 8.05 -7.75 -4.81
N GLY A 92 8.63 -6.55 -4.92
CA GLY A 92 8.43 -5.62 -6.03
C GLY A 92 7.34 -4.57 -5.81
N LEU A 93 6.59 -4.61 -4.70
CA LEU A 93 5.67 -3.53 -4.31
C LEU A 93 6.45 -2.23 -4.06
N MET A 94 5.75 -1.10 -4.02
CA MET A 94 6.31 0.18 -3.61
C MET A 94 6.01 0.45 -2.12
N PRO A 95 7.01 0.39 -1.22
CA PRO A 95 6.81 0.74 0.18
C PRO A 95 6.60 2.24 0.33
N SER A 96 5.55 2.65 1.05
CA SER A 96 5.37 4.01 1.53
C SER A 96 5.65 4.02 3.03
N VAL A 97 6.81 4.54 3.42
CA VAL A 97 7.35 4.49 4.78
C VAL A 97 7.00 5.76 5.53
N LEU A 98 6.52 5.64 6.77
CA LEU A 98 6.27 6.79 7.63
C LEU A 98 7.53 7.66 7.78
N ALA A 99 7.37 8.98 7.67
CA ALA A 99 8.43 9.99 7.71
C ALA A 99 9.03 10.20 9.12
N GLY A 100 8.98 9.18 9.98
CA GLY A 100 9.69 9.14 11.25
C GLY A 100 11.19 8.95 11.05
N LYS A 101 12.00 9.70 11.81
CA LYS A 101 13.46 9.75 11.68
C LYS A 101 14.12 8.35 11.66
N ASP A 102 13.67 7.45 12.53
CA ASP A 102 14.27 6.12 12.65
C ASP A 102 13.83 5.19 11.51
N ALA A 103 12.56 5.23 11.12
CA ALA A 103 12.04 4.46 9.99
C ALA A 103 12.71 4.86 8.66
N VAL A 104 12.86 6.17 8.42
CA VAL A 104 13.56 6.68 7.23
C VAL A 104 15.04 6.31 7.25
N ARG A 105 15.71 6.37 8.42
CA ARG A 105 17.12 5.97 8.53
C ARG A 105 17.30 4.48 8.22
N GLU A 106 16.43 3.62 8.75
CA GLU A 106 16.46 2.19 8.46
C GLU A 106 16.22 1.91 6.97
N ALA A 107 15.19 2.54 6.38
CA ALA A 107 14.87 2.40 4.97
C ALA A 107 16.04 2.80 4.06
N LEU A 108 16.66 3.96 4.32
CA LEU A 108 17.86 4.43 3.59
C LEU A 108 19.07 3.52 3.77
N GLY A 109 19.16 2.80 4.90
CA GLY A 109 20.20 1.79 5.13
C GLY A 109 20.05 0.56 4.24
N LYS A 110 18.85 0.29 3.71
CA LYS A 110 18.54 -0.85 2.84
C LYS A 110 18.51 -0.45 1.35
N GLY A 111 18.07 0.76 1.03
CA GLY A 111 18.02 1.26 -0.36
C GLY A 111 17.21 2.54 -0.52
N THR A 112 16.93 2.93 -1.76
CA THR A 112 16.22 4.18 -2.09
C THR A 112 14.89 3.96 -2.80
N ARG A 113 14.48 2.71 -3.03
CA ARG A 113 13.24 2.36 -3.73
C ARG A 113 12.04 2.30 -2.76
N PHE A 114 11.73 3.44 -2.16
CA PHE A 114 10.59 3.63 -1.28
C PHE A 114 10.11 5.10 -1.34
N MET A 115 8.89 5.35 -0.89
CA MET A 115 8.35 6.69 -0.68
C MET A 115 8.33 7.04 0.82
N MET A 116 8.28 8.32 1.14
CA MET A 116 8.00 8.79 2.49
C MET A 116 6.57 9.33 2.56
N GLU A 117 5.88 9.05 3.65
CA GLU A 117 4.53 9.57 3.91
C GLU A 117 4.40 10.08 5.35
N THR A 118 3.44 10.96 5.60
CA THR A 118 3.18 11.48 6.94
C THR A 118 2.02 10.78 7.64
N ASP A 119 1.08 10.23 6.86
CA ASP A 119 -0.21 9.72 7.35
C ASP A 119 -0.89 10.66 8.36
N PHE A 120 -0.79 11.97 8.10
CA PHE A 120 -1.13 12.98 9.11
C PHE A 120 -2.61 12.90 9.51
N LEU A 121 -2.85 12.53 10.77
CA LEU A 121 -4.16 12.62 11.38
C LEU A 121 -4.46 14.07 11.81
N ASP A 122 -5.43 14.70 11.15
CA ASP A 122 -5.91 16.04 11.50
C ASP A 122 -6.81 16.02 12.75
N ASP A 123 -6.30 15.48 13.86
CA ASP A 123 -6.93 15.54 15.19
C ASP A 123 -6.01 16.25 16.19
N PRO A 124 -6.31 17.52 16.54
CA PRO A 124 -5.51 18.30 17.49
C PRO A 124 -5.34 17.65 18.87
N ARG A 125 -6.20 16.69 19.24
CA ARG A 125 -6.13 15.98 20.53
C ARG A 125 -5.10 14.84 20.51
N ARG A 126 -4.62 14.45 19.34
CA ARG A 126 -3.68 13.34 19.14
C ARG A 126 -2.44 13.80 18.36
N PRO A 127 -1.65 14.76 18.88
CA PRO A 127 -0.50 15.28 18.16
C PRO A 127 0.52 14.17 17.88
N GLY A 128 0.91 14.04 16.60
CA GLY A 128 1.86 13.02 16.15
C GLY A 128 1.28 11.61 16.03
N ALA A 129 -0.03 11.44 16.20
CA ALA A 129 -0.68 10.20 15.82
C ALA A 129 -0.84 10.12 14.31
N VAL A 130 -0.70 8.88 13.84
CA VAL A 130 -1.02 8.41 12.50
C VAL A 130 -2.00 7.26 12.70
#